data_AF-A0A1V6QBM5-F1
#
_entry.id   AF-A0A1V6QBM5-F1
#
_cell.length_a   1.000
_cell.length_b   1.000
_cell.length_c   1.000
_cell.angle_alpha   90.00
_cell.angle_beta   90.00
_cell.angle_gamma   90.00
#
_symmetry.space_group_name_H-M   'P 1'
#
loop_
_entity.id
_entity.type
_entity.pdbx_description
1 polymer ?
#
loop_
_entity_poly.entity_id
_entity_poly.type
_entity_poly.pdbx_seq_one_letter_code
_entity_poly.pdbx_strand_id
1 'polypeptide(L)'
;MAPSLPPETLLLVFSFLEDDIFACASVCREWQVAAESITFSSLLANSANIEDLCRIVGRTSTPWRPSFVQELEFKCILPTYGIQSRAYFETESDRHSNNKAVTQAISSLFEVLGSWPDHNRNEMKLVLFSRSPSDWEAEPDWDQRKARMQQNRAFPEKDLMQARYESSYLQLLSTADISTVKCVTELRIYGASLYRGFSPQSVSEMVCRLPRLQELSVDLSDKDRKNPTERDHHRHELSRGIAKWPSSLKRFRLDCLRDPACDGKGPLRKLSEPGADSLSLALHRLTQQLETVDLTSVMVGPEFFWPACANKTITCWPNLTTIDVRYAPATPSGTWLFERDPKYQGEDDGPSIENSYPRTKPNESLNGLYVAAGRAAQQMPRLRTMVLQADMASTSTRVQEAFDSIPGHWFQYTSSSARATWICTSEYHVTPEVREVWDAVAKNHGRGHVKIENLGFRHDADEMGGHKSFYSDEVGFDEEFKKEYGCFSWDS
;
A
#
# COMPACT_ATOMS: atom_id res chain seq x y z
N MET A 1 46.79 30.80 4.71
CA MET A 1 45.51 30.06 4.63
C MET A 1 45.86 28.60 4.48
N ALA A 2 45.47 27.73 5.41
CA ALA A 2 45.61 26.30 5.20
C ALA A 2 44.68 25.89 4.03
N PRO A 3 45.11 25.02 3.12
CA PRO A 3 44.25 24.54 2.04
C PRO A 3 43.08 23.76 2.66
N SER A 4 41.85 24.19 2.38
CA SER A 4 40.67 23.42 2.77
C SER A 4 40.57 22.18 1.88
N LEU A 5 40.19 21.06 2.49
CA LEU A 5 39.94 19.83 1.74
C LEU A 5 38.61 19.99 0.98
N PRO A 6 38.53 19.55 -0.29
CA PRO A 6 37.26 19.50 -1.01
C PRO A 6 36.22 18.66 -0.24
N PRO A 7 34.93 19.03 -0.27
CA PRO A 7 33.86 18.28 0.41
C PRO A 7 33.85 16.79 0.06
N GLU A 8 34.15 16.43 -1.18
CA GLU A 8 34.22 15.05 -1.66
C GLU A 8 35.33 14.27 -0.96
N THR A 9 36.45 14.93 -0.64
CA THR A 9 37.56 14.30 0.10
C THR A 9 37.19 14.08 1.56
N LEU A 10 36.46 15.01 2.18
CA LEU A 10 35.96 14.85 3.55
C LEU A 10 34.94 13.72 3.66
N LEU A 11 34.00 13.63 2.71
CA LEU A 11 33.03 12.52 2.65
C LEU A 11 33.72 11.16 2.48
N LEU A 12 34.77 11.10 1.63
CA LEU A 12 35.58 9.89 1.48
C LEU A 12 36.29 9.53 2.80
N VAL A 13 36.86 10.50 3.52
CA VAL A 13 37.47 10.26 4.83
C VAL A 13 36.44 9.72 5.84
N PHE A 14 35.23 10.29 5.87
CA PHE A 14 34.17 9.82 6.77
C PHE A 14 33.68 8.41 6.46
N SER A 15 33.75 7.97 5.20
CA SER A 15 33.44 6.58 4.85
C SER A 15 34.37 5.55 5.51
N PHE A 16 35.53 5.97 6.05
CA PHE A 16 36.43 5.13 6.81
C PHE A 16 36.30 5.29 8.34
N LEU A 17 35.39 6.14 8.82
CA LEU A 17 35.26 6.55 10.23
C LEU A 17 33.86 6.27 10.81
N GLU A 18 33.20 5.18 10.39
CA GLU A 18 31.78 4.88 10.62
C GLU A 18 31.24 5.24 12.03
N ASP A 19 32.02 5.05 13.09
CA ASP A 19 31.59 5.32 14.48
C ASP A 19 31.98 6.71 15.06
N ASP A 20 32.82 7.50 14.38
CA ASP A 20 33.44 8.72 14.94
C ASP A 20 33.11 10.01 14.15
N ILE A 21 32.12 9.95 13.25
CA ILE A 21 31.68 11.09 12.42
C ILE A 21 31.17 12.25 13.30
N PHE A 22 30.62 11.96 14.48
CA PHE A 22 30.14 13.00 15.40
C PHE A 22 31.28 13.88 15.96
N ALA A 23 32.43 13.28 16.29
CA ALA A 23 33.58 14.01 16.77
C ALA A 23 34.14 14.94 15.69
N CYS A 24 34.08 14.51 14.42
CA CYS A 24 34.49 15.28 13.26
C CYS A 24 33.73 16.62 13.13
N ALA A 25 32.48 16.68 13.62
CA ALA A 25 31.70 17.92 13.57
C ALA A 25 32.25 19.06 14.45
N SER A 26 33.15 18.75 15.38
CA SER A 26 33.77 19.74 16.29
C SER A 26 35.11 20.29 15.79
N VAL A 27 35.68 19.72 14.72
CA VAL A 27 37.05 20.04 14.25
C VAL A 27 37.13 21.47 13.69
N CYS A 28 36.31 21.76 12.69
CA CYS A 28 36.18 23.10 12.10
C CYS A 28 34.85 23.21 11.34
N ARG A 29 34.55 24.39 10.80
CA ARG A 29 33.29 24.67 10.12
C ARG A 29 33.03 23.77 8.90
N GLU A 30 34.07 23.48 8.11
CA GLU A 30 33.97 22.67 6.89
C GLU A 30 33.68 21.20 7.24
N TRP A 31 34.42 20.67 8.21
CA TRP A 31 34.20 19.33 8.76
C TRP A 31 32.83 19.21 9.44
N GLN A 32 32.39 20.27 10.14
CA GLN A 32 31.04 20.34 10.70
C GLN A 32 29.98 20.18 9.61
N VAL A 33 30.01 21.01 8.57
CA VAL A 33 29.02 20.96 7.49
C VAL A 33 29.03 19.59 6.80
N ALA A 34 30.21 19.02 6.53
CA ALA A 34 30.32 17.72 5.89
C ALA A 34 29.84 16.57 6.79
N ALA A 35 30.24 16.54 8.07
CA ALA A 35 29.81 15.52 9.03
C ALA A 35 28.29 15.62 9.28
N GLU A 36 27.78 16.84 9.46
CA GLU A 36 26.35 17.12 9.62
C GLU A 36 25.53 16.68 8.40
N SER A 37 26.08 16.77 7.18
CA SER A 37 25.39 16.29 5.98
C SER A 37 25.15 14.78 5.97
N ILE A 38 25.97 14.01 6.69
CA ILE A 38 25.79 12.58 6.90
C ILE A 38 24.89 12.33 8.11
N THR A 39 25.19 12.93 9.27
CA THR A 39 24.51 12.63 10.53
C THR A 39 23.07 13.13 10.58
N PHE A 40 22.72 14.18 9.81
CA PHE A 40 21.35 14.68 9.69
C PHE A 40 20.59 14.11 8.50
N SER A 41 21.21 13.21 7.70
CA SER A 41 20.57 12.68 6.49
C SER A 41 19.30 11.87 6.79
N SER A 42 19.34 11.05 7.84
CA SER A 42 18.19 10.29 8.33
C SER A 42 18.00 10.54 9.83
N LEU A 43 16.79 10.94 10.21
CA LEU A 43 16.44 11.29 11.59
C LEU A 43 15.25 10.49 12.08
N LEU A 44 15.32 10.07 13.35
CA LEU A 44 14.19 9.51 14.08
C LEU A 44 13.72 10.52 15.13
N ALA A 45 12.47 10.93 15.03
CA ALA A 45 11.80 11.81 15.98
C ALA A 45 10.45 11.24 16.40
N ASN A 46 9.89 11.81 17.46
CA ASN A 46 8.57 11.46 17.96
C ASN A 46 7.91 12.66 18.63
N SER A 47 6.64 12.52 18.95
CA SER A 47 5.87 13.61 19.56
C SER A 47 6.41 14.07 20.93
N ALA A 48 7.22 13.28 21.64
CA ALA A 48 7.81 13.68 22.92
C ALA A 48 9.13 14.46 22.79
N ASN A 49 9.85 14.36 21.66
CA ASN A 49 11.12 15.05 21.43
C ASN A 49 11.06 16.03 20.24
N ILE A 50 9.86 16.46 19.85
CA ILE A 50 9.68 17.34 18.70
C ILE A 50 10.32 18.72 18.89
N GLU A 51 10.39 19.20 20.13
CA GLU A 51 11.11 20.43 20.47
C GLU A 51 12.62 20.29 20.23
N ASP A 52 13.19 19.09 20.41
CA ASP A 52 14.59 18.82 20.09
C ASP A 52 14.83 18.86 18.59
N LEU A 53 13.91 18.34 17.77
CA LEU A 53 14.00 18.46 16.32
C LEU A 53 14.04 19.93 15.90
N CYS A 54 13.13 20.76 16.45
CA CYS A 54 13.11 22.20 16.19
C CYS A 54 14.42 22.87 16.67
N ARG A 55 14.85 22.55 17.89
CA ARG A 55 16.04 23.14 18.52
C ARG A 55 17.33 22.70 17.85
N ILE A 56 17.43 21.52 17.26
CA ILE A 56 18.68 21.00 16.68
C ILE A 56 18.73 21.31 15.19
N VAL A 57 17.64 21.09 14.46
CA VAL A 57 17.61 21.22 12.99
C VAL A 57 17.15 22.61 12.57
N GLY A 58 16.11 23.15 13.21
CA GLY A 58 15.50 24.45 12.88
C GLY A 58 16.22 25.69 13.42
N ARG A 59 17.45 25.55 13.95
CA ARG A 59 18.20 26.67 14.54
C ARG A 59 18.57 27.72 13.49
N THR A 60 18.31 28.99 13.81
CA THR A 60 18.72 30.14 12.98
C THR A 60 20.23 30.30 12.85
N SER A 61 21.00 29.79 13.82
CA SER A 61 22.47 29.75 13.74
C SER A 61 23.00 28.64 12.81
N THR A 62 22.14 27.68 12.44
CA THR A 62 22.48 26.56 11.56
C THR A 62 21.44 26.35 10.45
N PRO A 63 21.19 27.36 9.59
CA PRO A 63 20.09 27.34 8.62
C PRO A 63 20.24 26.29 7.52
N TRP A 64 21.42 25.68 7.36
CA TRP A 64 21.67 24.61 6.39
C TRP A 64 21.21 23.23 6.86
N ARG A 65 21.06 22.98 8.17
CA ARG A 65 20.73 21.64 8.68
C ARG A 65 19.42 21.05 8.12
N PRO A 66 18.34 21.84 7.95
CA PRO A 66 17.14 21.35 7.29
C PRO A 66 17.39 20.84 5.85
N SER A 67 18.39 21.37 5.15
CA SER A 67 18.76 20.92 3.80
C SER A 67 19.52 19.61 3.74
N PHE A 68 19.98 19.10 4.89
CA PHE A 68 20.60 17.80 4.98
C PHE A 68 19.62 16.67 5.25
N VAL A 69 18.43 16.97 5.78
CA VAL A 69 17.43 15.95 6.11
C VAL A 69 16.82 15.40 4.82
N GLN A 70 17.18 14.15 4.50
CA GLN A 70 16.65 13.38 3.38
C GLN A 70 15.51 12.47 3.84
N GLU A 71 15.58 11.94 5.06
CA GLU A 71 14.55 11.09 5.64
C GLU A 71 14.26 11.49 7.09
N LEU A 72 12.97 11.62 7.41
CA LEU A 72 12.49 11.81 8.77
C LEU A 72 11.46 10.73 9.11
N GLU A 73 11.81 9.84 10.01
CA GLU A 73 10.87 8.93 10.66
C GLU A 73 10.26 9.60 11.89
N PHE A 74 8.93 9.71 11.92
CA PHE A 74 8.21 10.37 12.98
C PHE A 74 7.14 9.47 13.60
N LYS A 75 7.33 9.17 14.89
CA LYS A 75 6.37 8.41 15.70
C LYS A 75 5.40 9.33 16.44
N CYS A 76 4.11 9.23 16.14
CA CYS A 76 3.06 9.76 17.00
C CYS A 76 2.87 8.84 18.21
N ILE A 77 3.27 9.30 19.40
CA ILE A 77 3.06 8.56 20.65
C ILE A 77 1.61 8.77 21.11
N LEU A 78 0.87 7.67 21.21
CA LEU A 78 -0.50 7.68 21.74
C LEU A 78 -0.49 7.51 23.28
N PRO A 79 -1.56 7.93 23.97
CA PRO A 79 -1.73 7.68 25.40
C PRO A 79 -1.58 6.19 25.79
N THR A 80 -1.03 5.95 26.98
CA THR A 80 -0.99 4.61 27.58
C THR A 80 -2.38 4.21 28.06
N TYR A 81 -2.69 2.92 27.99
CA TYR A 81 -3.86 2.31 28.62
C TYR A 81 -3.45 1.20 29.58
N GLY A 82 -4.31 0.93 30.57
CA GLY A 82 -4.05 -0.05 31.63
C GLY A 82 -4.19 -1.50 31.17
N ILE A 83 -3.65 -2.43 31.96
CA ILE A 83 -3.72 -3.87 31.68
C ILE A 83 -5.17 -4.35 31.56
N GLN A 84 -6.07 -3.86 32.41
CA GLN A 84 -7.49 -4.22 32.39
C GLN A 84 -8.17 -3.82 31.07
N SER A 85 -7.73 -2.73 30.43
CA SER A 85 -8.28 -2.27 29.16
C SER A 85 -7.92 -3.18 27.99
N ARG A 86 -6.91 -4.06 28.13
CA ARG A 86 -6.47 -4.97 27.06
C ARG A 86 -7.56 -5.94 26.61
N ALA A 87 -8.48 -6.32 27.51
CA ALA A 87 -9.59 -7.23 27.23
C ALA A 87 -10.75 -6.60 26.45
N TYR A 88 -10.73 -5.28 26.24
CA TYR A 88 -11.85 -4.54 25.65
C TYR A 88 -11.41 -3.81 24.38
N PHE A 89 -12.36 -3.54 23.48
CA PHE A 89 -12.13 -2.62 22.37
C PHE A 89 -11.95 -1.19 22.89
N GLU A 90 -11.40 -0.30 22.06
CA GLU A 90 -11.30 1.11 22.41
C GLU A 90 -12.68 1.73 22.66
N THR A 91 -12.78 2.46 23.75
CA THR A 91 -13.95 3.28 24.06
C THR A 91 -13.91 4.59 23.30
N GLU A 92 -15.03 5.33 23.25
CA GLU A 92 -15.03 6.67 22.65
C GLU A 92 -14.09 7.63 23.39
N SER A 93 -13.89 7.44 24.69
CA SER A 93 -12.90 8.21 25.47
C SER A 93 -11.46 7.89 25.05
N ASP A 94 -11.16 6.62 24.77
CA ASP A 94 -9.85 6.21 24.26
C ASP A 94 -9.61 6.84 22.88
N ARG A 95 -10.58 6.72 21.97
CA ARG A 95 -10.55 7.31 20.62
C ARG A 95 -10.35 8.82 20.67
N HIS A 96 -11.11 9.52 21.50
CA HIS A 96 -10.98 10.97 21.67
C HIS A 96 -9.57 11.37 22.16
N SER A 97 -9.03 10.65 23.15
CA SER A 97 -7.70 10.91 23.68
C SER A 97 -6.60 10.64 22.65
N ASN A 98 -6.73 9.56 21.89
CA ASN A 98 -5.83 9.20 20.79
C ASN A 98 -5.87 10.27 19.67
N ASN A 99 -7.07 10.71 19.27
CA ASN A 99 -7.28 11.74 18.26
C ASN A 99 -6.67 13.08 18.69
N LYS A 100 -6.81 13.46 19.97
CA LYS A 100 -6.17 14.66 20.52
C LYS A 100 -4.63 14.56 20.45
N ALA A 101 -4.06 13.43 20.87
CA ALA A 101 -2.61 13.23 20.85
C ALA A 101 -2.04 13.25 19.42
N VAL A 102 -2.69 12.56 18.47
CA VAL A 102 -2.24 12.54 17.08
C VAL A 102 -2.40 13.91 16.41
N THR A 103 -3.48 14.64 16.71
CA THR A 103 -3.70 16.01 16.21
C THR A 103 -2.58 16.93 16.66
N GLN A 104 -2.24 16.93 17.95
CA GLN A 104 -1.14 17.74 18.46
C GLN A 104 0.19 17.35 17.82
N ALA A 105 0.48 16.05 17.73
CA ALA A 105 1.73 15.56 17.14
C ALA A 105 1.90 15.98 15.67
N ILE A 106 0.85 15.83 14.85
CA ILE A 106 0.87 16.18 13.43
C ILE A 106 0.92 17.70 13.24
N SER A 107 0.12 18.47 13.98
CA SER A 107 0.15 19.94 13.91
C SER A 107 1.54 20.49 14.25
N SER A 108 2.14 20.04 15.37
CA SER A 108 3.48 20.49 15.76
C SER A 108 4.55 20.05 14.75
N LEU A 109 4.45 18.84 14.18
CA LEU A 109 5.37 18.40 13.15
C LEU A 109 5.28 19.28 11.89
N PHE A 110 4.06 19.51 11.39
CA PHE A 110 3.87 20.30 10.18
C PHE A 110 4.23 21.77 10.41
N GLU A 111 4.09 22.31 11.61
CA GLU A 111 4.61 23.62 11.99
C GLU A 111 6.14 23.68 11.91
N VAL A 112 6.83 22.70 12.52
CA VAL A 112 8.30 22.61 12.47
C VAL A 112 8.78 22.49 11.03
N LEU A 113 8.23 21.55 10.25
CA LEU A 113 8.63 21.35 8.85
C LEU A 113 8.24 22.54 7.96
N GLY A 114 7.11 23.18 8.23
CA GLY A 114 6.63 24.37 7.52
C GLY A 114 7.51 25.60 7.77
N SER A 115 8.22 25.65 8.90
CA SER A 115 9.18 26.71 9.22
C SER A 115 10.52 26.56 8.47
N TRP A 116 10.79 25.39 7.90
CA TRP A 116 12.06 25.15 7.20
C TRP A 116 12.15 26.00 5.93
N PRO A 117 13.35 26.52 5.60
CA PRO A 117 13.50 27.35 4.42
C PRO A 117 13.10 26.59 3.15
N ASP A 118 12.39 27.28 2.26
CA ASP A 118 12.02 26.76 0.95
C ASP A 118 13.24 26.75 0.02
N HIS A 119 14.13 25.79 0.23
CA HIS A 119 15.21 25.51 -0.68
C HIS A 119 14.66 24.61 -1.79
N ASN A 120 14.74 25.07 -3.04
CA ASN A 120 14.30 24.35 -4.25
C ASN A 120 14.97 22.96 -4.46
N ARG A 121 15.81 22.50 -3.52
CA ARG A 121 16.56 21.24 -3.59
C ARG A 121 16.29 20.27 -2.45
N ASN A 122 15.44 20.61 -1.48
CA ASN A 122 15.14 19.68 -0.39
C ASN A 122 14.08 18.69 -0.86
N GLU A 123 14.54 17.49 -1.24
CA GLU A 123 13.70 16.32 -1.43
C GLU A 123 13.78 15.51 -0.14
N MET A 124 12.75 15.63 0.70
CA MET A 124 12.66 14.88 1.95
C MET A 124 11.57 13.82 1.86
N LYS A 125 11.89 12.63 2.38
CA LYS A 125 10.96 11.55 2.70
C LYS A 125 10.51 11.69 4.14
N LEU A 126 9.19 11.74 4.34
CA LEU A 126 8.56 11.71 5.65
C LEU A 126 7.89 10.36 5.87
N VAL A 127 8.25 9.68 6.95
CA VAL A 127 7.64 8.42 7.36
C VAL A 127 6.85 8.65 8.65
N LEU A 128 5.56 8.38 8.62
CA LEU A 128 4.65 8.54 9.76
C LEU A 128 4.16 7.19 10.26
N PHE A 129 4.15 7.02 11.57
CA PHE A 129 3.50 5.88 12.22
C PHE A 129 3.06 6.24 13.64
N SER A 130 2.09 5.49 14.15
CA SER A 130 1.49 5.75 15.46
C SER A 130 1.50 4.50 16.32
N ARG A 131 1.84 4.65 17.61
CA ARG A 131 1.85 3.54 18.58
C ARG A 131 1.67 4.05 20.01
N SER A 132 0.87 3.35 20.80
CA SER A 132 0.82 3.52 22.26
C SER A 132 1.96 2.75 22.92
N PRO A 133 2.60 3.26 23.98
CA PRO A 133 3.54 2.46 24.78
C PRO A 133 2.91 1.20 25.39
N SER A 134 1.56 1.12 25.49
CA SER A 134 0.83 -0.05 25.97
C SER A 134 0.54 -1.11 24.89
N ASP A 135 0.73 -0.78 23.61
CA ASP A 135 0.58 -1.72 22.49
C ASP A 135 1.60 -2.86 22.65
N TRP A 136 1.25 -4.07 22.22
CA TRP A 136 2.10 -5.23 22.49
C TRP A 136 3.42 -5.19 21.71
N GLU A 137 3.42 -4.60 20.52
CA GLU A 137 4.61 -4.36 19.71
C GLU A 137 5.51 -3.25 20.27
N ALA A 138 5.04 -2.49 21.26
CA ALA A 138 5.84 -1.44 21.90
C ALA A 138 6.79 -1.99 22.99
N GLU A 139 6.55 -3.20 23.49
CA GLU A 139 7.35 -3.85 24.54
C GLU A 139 8.75 -4.19 24.00
N PRO A 140 9.83 -3.49 24.40
CA PRO A 140 11.16 -3.73 23.85
C PRO A 140 11.73 -5.11 24.20
N ASP A 141 11.32 -5.70 25.33
CA ASP A 141 11.78 -7.01 25.76
C ASP A 141 11.07 -8.13 24.98
N TRP A 142 11.84 -8.90 24.22
CA TRP A 142 11.30 -9.97 23.39
C TRP A 142 10.65 -11.09 24.20
N ASP A 143 11.21 -11.45 25.36
CA ASP A 143 10.68 -12.53 26.20
C ASP A 143 9.35 -12.12 26.83
N GLN A 144 9.23 -10.86 27.27
CA GLN A 144 7.97 -10.31 27.76
C GLN A 144 6.92 -10.23 26.65
N ARG A 145 7.31 -9.77 25.46
CA ARG A 145 6.44 -9.71 24.29
C ARG A 145 5.93 -11.09 23.90
N LYS A 146 6.82 -12.08 23.85
CA LYS A 146 6.50 -13.48 23.53
C LYS A 146 5.60 -14.12 24.59
N ALA A 147 5.85 -13.86 25.88
CA ALA A 147 4.99 -14.33 26.96
C ALA A 147 3.57 -13.76 26.82
N ARG A 148 3.42 -12.48 26.49
CA ARG A 148 2.12 -11.84 26.22
C ARG A 148 1.40 -12.50 25.03
N MET A 149 2.11 -12.78 23.93
CA MET A 149 1.53 -13.51 22.79
C MET A 149 1.02 -14.90 23.19
N GLN A 150 1.81 -15.64 23.98
CA GLN A 150 1.43 -16.98 24.45
C GLN A 150 0.20 -16.92 25.35
N GLN A 151 0.12 -15.90 26.22
CA GLN A 151 -1.05 -15.67 27.05
C GLN A 151 -2.29 -15.34 26.23
N ASN A 152 -2.19 -14.46 25.22
CA ASN A 152 -3.29 -14.19 24.30
C ASN A 152 -3.75 -15.47 23.57
N ARG A 153 -2.84 -16.32 23.11
CA ARG A 153 -3.20 -17.59 22.47
C ARG A 153 -3.96 -18.53 23.40
N ALA A 154 -3.60 -18.55 24.69
CA ALA A 154 -4.27 -19.38 25.69
C ALA A 154 -5.59 -18.77 26.22
N PHE A 155 -5.67 -17.45 26.30
CA PHE A 155 -6.76 -16.68 26.90
C PHE A 155 -7.05 -15.40 26.08
N PRO A 156 -7.59 -15.52 24.86
CA PRO A 156 -7.79 -14.39 23.94
C PRO A 156 -8.76 -13.34 24.50
N GLU A 157 -9.65 -13.72 25.41
CA GLU A 157 -10.59 -12.83 26.09
C GLU A 157 -9.94 -11.87 27.08
N LYS A 158 -8.68 -12.12 27.50
CA LYS A 158 -7.98 -11.30 28.49
C LYS A 158 -7.11 -10.20 27.86
N ASP A 159 -6.73 -10.36 26.61
CA ASP A 159 -5.91 -9.39 25.89
C ASP A 159 -6.22 -9.51 24.40
N LEU A 160 -6.96 -8.55 23.86
CA LEU A 160 -7.32 -8.51 22.44
C LEU A 160 -6.12 -8.18 21.54
N MET A 161 -4.99 -7.75 22.12
CA MET A 161 -3.81 -7.29 21.38
C MET A 161 -4.21 -6.26 20.30
N GLN A 162 -3.90 -6.54 19.03
CA GLN A 162 -4.23 -5.65 17.91
C GLN A 162 -5.74 -5.50 17.68
N ALA A 163 -6.53 -6.54 17.99
CA ALA A 163 -7.97 -6.52 17.78
C ALA A 163 -8.65 -5.41 18.60
N ARG A 164 -8.05 -4.96 19.71
CA ARG A 164 -8.55 -3.83 20.52
C ARG A 164 -8.85 -2.58 19.67
N TYR A 165 -8.05 -2.34 18.63
CA TYR A 165 -8.14 -1.16 17.78
C TYR A 165 -8.44 -1.51 16.31
N GLU A 166 -8.99 -2.69 16.02
CA GLU A 166 -9.29 -3.13 14.63
C GLU A 166 -10.27 -2.21 13.90
N SER A 167 -11.22 -1.62 14.64
CA SER A 167 -12.21 -0.66 14.14
C SER A 167 -12.00 0.76 14.69
N SER A 168 -10.79 1.08 15.14
CA SER A 168 -10.44 2.40 15.64
C SER A 168 -9.42 3.07 14.73
N TYR A 169 -9.77 4.27 14.29
CA TYR A 169 -8.99 5.06 13.35
C TYR A 169 -8.57 6.37 14.00
N LEU A 170 -7.30 6.72 13.84
CA LEU A 170 -6.77 8.00 14.28
C LEU A 170 -7.31 9.10 13.38
N GLN A 171 -8.05 10.02 13.97
CA GLN A 171 -8.65 11.16 13.30
C GLN A 171 -8.01 12.46 13.79
N LEU A 172 -7.66 13.32 12.85
CA LEU A 172 -7.32 14.71 13.12
C LEU A 172 -8.61 15.46 13.46
N LEU A 173 -8.58 16.18 14.58
CA LEU A 173 -9.73 16.96 15.01
C LEU A 173 -9.93 18.18 14.10
N SER A 174 -11.16 18.67 13.95
CA SER A 174 -11.46 19.84 13.11
C SER A 174 -10.75 21.13 13.56
N THR A 175 -10.23 21.15 14.79
CA THR A 175 -9.40 22.23 15.34
C THR A 175 -7.94 22.16 14.91
N ALA A 176 -7.54 21.13 14.16
CA ALA A 176 -6.17 20.96 13.70
C ALA A 176 -5.79 22.12 12.76
N ASP A 177 -4.82 22.92 13.19
CA ASP A 177 -4.11 23.81 12.28
C ASP A 177 -2.91 23.04 11.72
N ILE A 178 -2.95 22.75 10.43
CA ILE A 178 -1.91 21.97 9.75
C ILE A 178 -1.23 22.89 8.75
N SER A 179 0.00 23.28 9.07
CA SER A 179 0.81 24.14 8.22
C SER A 179 1.09 23.50 6.86
N THR A 180 1.27 24.32 5.82
CA THR A 180 1.71 23.80 4.52
C THR A 180 3.20 23.48 4.57
N VAL A 181 3.60 22.29 4.12
CA VAL A 181 4.99 21.82 4.17
C VAL A 181 5.50 21.56 2.76
N LYS A 182 6.56 22.28 2.36
CA LYS A 182 7.08 22.23 0.99
C LYS A 182 8.30 21.34 0.80
N CYS A 183 9.00 20.97 1.87
CA CYS A 183 10.20 20.13 1.80
C CYS A 183 9.90 18.64 1.63
N VAL A 184 8.66 18.19 1.89
CA VAL A 184 8.26 16.80 1.76
C VAL A 184 7.92 16.50 0.30
N THR A 185 8.64 15.55 -0.27
CA THR A 185 8.43 15.04 -1.64
C THR A 185 8.02 13.57 -1.67
N GLU A 186 8.28 12.82 -0.60
CA GLU A 186 7.78 11.46 -0.39
C GLU A 186 7.10 11.37 0.97
N LEU A 187 5.91 10.79 1.03
CA LEU A 187 5.19 10.51 2.26
C LEU A 187 4.87 9.03 2.35
N ARG A 188 5.32 8.40 3.43
CA ARG A 188 4.92 7.05 3.82
C ARG A 188 4.14 7.09 5.12
N ILE A 189 2.93 6.54 5.13
CA ILE A 189 2.13 6.38 6.36
C ILE A 189 1.94 4.90 6.59
N TYR A 190 2.58 4.40 7.64
CA TYR A 190 2.34 3.04 8.10
C TYR A 190 1.07 2.99 8.93
N GLY A 191 0.24 2.00 8.63
CA GLY A 191 -1.03 1.75 9.28
C GLY A 191 -1.38 0.28 9.22
N ALA A 192 -2.27 -0.13 10.11
CA ALA A 192 -2.73 -1.51 10.27
C ALA A 192 -1.56 -2.52 10.50
N SER A 193 -1.91 -3.79 10.77
CA SER A 193 -0.99 -4.83 11.29
C SER A 193 -0.18 -4.41 12.54
N LEU A 194 0.95 -3.72 12.39
CA LEU A 194 1.89 -3.38 13.46
C LEU A 194 1.74 -1.95 14.01
N TYR A 195 0.94 -1.10 13.35
CA TYR A 195 0.79 0.31 13.70
C TYR A 195 -0.68 0.72 13.78
N ARG A 196 -0.93 1.81 14.52
CA ARG A 196 -2.27 2.38 14.70
C ARG A 196 -2.63 3.17 13.44
N GLY A 197 -3.69 2.76 12.75
CA GLY A 197 -4.06 3.31 11.45
C GLY A 197 -4.72 4.68 11.54
N PHE A 198 -4.43 5.55 10.57
CA PHE A 198 -5.14 6.81 10.36
C PHE A 198 -6.44 6.58 9.60
N SER A 199 -7.44 7.43 9.84
CA SER A 199 -8.62 7.46 8.97
C SER A 199 -8.24 7.97 7.56
N PRO A 200 -8.95 7.55 6.50
CA PRO A 200 -8.67 8.04 5.15
C PRO A 200 -8.83 9.55 4.99
N GLN A 201 -9.75 10.15 5.78
CA GLN A 201 -9.94 11.59 5.83
C GLN A 201 -8.68 12.28 6.34
N SER A 202 -8.12 11.83 7.46
CA SER A 202 -6.93 12.43 8.06
C SER A 202 -5.68 12.26 7.22
N VAL A 203 -5.54 11.12 6.54
CA VAL A 203 -4.50 10.95 5.51
C VAL A 203 -4.64 12.01 4.42
N SER A 204 -5.86 12.21 3.91
CA SER A 204 -6.11 13.19 2.85
C SER A 204 -5.87 14.63 3.30
N GLU A 205 -6.22 14.97 4.53
CA GLU A 205 -5.95 16.28 5.14
C GLU A 205 -4.44 16.56 5.20
N MET A 206 -3.62 15.58 5.58
CA MET A 206 -2.16 15.71 5.56
C MET A 206 -1.62 15.86 4.13
N VAL A 207 -2.03 14.99 3.20
CA VAL A 207 -1.57 15.00 1.80
C VAL A 207 -1.86 16.35 1.11
N CYS A 208 -3.01 16.96 1.39
CA CYS A 208 -3.38 18.26 0.83
C CYS A 208 -2.46 19.42 1.28
N ARG A 209 -1.68 19.23 2.35
CA ARG A 209 -0.74 20.23 2.88
C ARG A 209 0.69 20.06 2.34
N LEU A 210 0.90 19.11 1.42
CA LEU A 210 2.20 18.78 0.84
C LEU A 210 2.22 19.11 -0.67
N PRO A 211 2.30 20.39 -1.07
CA PRO A 211 2.16 20.80 -2.47
C PRO A 211 3.22 20.24 -3.43
N ARG A 212 4.37 19.77 -2.91
CA ARG A 212 5.45 19.17 -3.70
C ARG A 212 5.54 17.65 -3.59
N LEU A 213 4.51 17.00 -3.02
CA LEU A 213 4.49 15.55 -2.86
C LEU A 213 4.50 14.85 -4.23
N GLN A 214 5.54 14.06 -4.47
CA GLN A 214 5.72 13.27 -5.69
C GLN A 214 5.41 11.80 -5.47
N GLU A 215 5.60 11.28 -4.26
CA GLU A 215 5.34 9.89 -3.92
C GLU A 215 4.52 9.76 -2.63
N LEU A 216 3.50 8.90 -2.68
CA LEU A 216 2.62 8.62 -1.55
C LEU A 216 2.49 7.10 -1.39
N SER A 217 2.86 6.57 -0.22
CA SER A 217 2.59 5.19 0.20
C SER A 217 1.76 5.19 1.47
N VAL A 218 0.58 4.60 1.46
CA VAL A 218 -0.32 4.56 2.61
C VAL A 218 -0.85 3.16 2.84
N ASP A 219 -0.79 2.71 4.09
CA ASP A 219 -1.47 1.50 4.53
C ASP A 219 -2.75 1.91 5.32
N LEU A 220 -3.92 1.55 4.78
CA LEU A 220 -5.25 1.79 5.36
C LEU A 220 -5.89 0.46 5.79
N SER A 221 -6.87 0.53 6.69
CA SER A 221 -7.67 -0.64 7.09
C SER A 221 -9.06 -0.59 6.41
N ASP A 222 -9.49 -1.74 5.90
CA ASP A 222 -10.86 -2.03 5.42
C ASP A 222 -11.47 -3.21 6.21
N LYS A 223 -11.12 -3.32 7.49
CA LYS A 223 -11.57 -4.40 8.41
C LYS A 223 -12.93 -4.14 9.09
N ASP A 224 -13.62 -3.06 8.75
CA ASP A 224 -14.93 -2.70 9.35
C ASP A 224 -16.10 -3.54 8.82
N ARG A 225 -15.90 -4.83 8.55
CA ARG A 225 -16.96 -5.72 8.10
C ARG A 225 -18.13 -5.76 9.11
N LYS A 226 -17.81 -5.66 10.41
CA LYS A 226 -18.80 -5.59 11.50
C LYS A 226 -19.48 -4.22 11.61
N ASN A 227 -18.90 -3.16 11.05
CA ASN A 227 -19.45 -1.81 11.05
C ASN A 227 -19.60 -1.27 9.61
N PRO A 228 -20.63 -1.74 8.87
CA PRO A 228 -20.83 -1.41 7.47
C PRO A 228 -20.90 0.09 7.17
N THR A 229 -21.47 0.89 8.09
CA THR A 229 -21.63 2.33 7.90
C THR A 229 -20.28 3.06 7.92
N GLU A 230 -19.41 2.72 8.88
CA GLU A 230 -18.06 3.30 8.96
C GLU A 230 -17.21 2.92 7.75
N ARG A 231 -17.34 1.67 7.28
CA ARG A 231 -16.67 1.20 6.07
C ARG A 231 -17.03 2.05 4.84
N ASP A 232 -18.33 2.29 4.62
CA ASP A 232 -18.81 3.11 3.50
C ASP A 232 -18.37 4.57 3.65
N HIS A 233 -18.42 5.08 4.88
CA HIS A 233 -17.97 6.43 5.20
C HIS A 233 -16.48 6.62 4.88
N HIS A 234 -15.62 5.72 5.34
CA HIS A 234 -14.18 5.73 5.05
C HIS A 234 -13.87 5.64 3.55
N ARG A 235 -14.58 4.75 2.82
CA ARG A 235 -14.45 4.64 1.36
C ARG A 235 -14.86 5.94 0.67
N HIS A 236 -15.95 6.57 1.11
CA HIS A 236 -16.42 7.83 0.56
C HIS A 236 -15.46 8.99 0.85
N GLU A 237 -14.98 9.13 2.08
CA GLU A 237 -14.04 10.18 2.46
C GLU A 237 -12.70 10.04 1.73
N LEU A 238 -12.19 8.82 1.53
CA LEU A 238 -11.02 8.60 0.69
C LEU A 238 -11.25 9.09 -0.74
N SER A 239 -12.41 8.76 -1.33
CA SER A 239 -12.75 9.20 -2.68
C SER A 239 -12.83 10.72 -2.82
N ARG A 240 -13.36 11.42 -1.81
CA ARG A 240 -13.41 12.90 -1.77
C ARG A 240 -12.03 13.52 -1.55
N GLY A 241 -11.19 12.88 -0.74
CA GLY A 241 -9.83 13.30 -0.46
C GLY A 241 -8.93 13.24 -1.68
N ILE A 242 -8.95 12.11 -2.40
CA ILE A 242 -8.16 11.89 -3.63
C ILE A 242 -8.37 13.01 -4.66
N ALA A 243 -9.61 13.50 -4.80
CA ALA A 243 -9.92 14.59 -5.74
C ALA A 243 -9.23 15.93 -5.43
N LYS A 244 -8.64 16.07 -4.24
CA LYS A 244 -7.95 17.28 -3.76
C LYS A 244 -6.44 17.10 -3.62
N TRP A 245 -5.93 15.90 -3.88
CA TRP A 245 -4.51 15.61 -3.76
C TRP A 245 -3.68 16.44 -4.77
N PRO A 246 -2.41 16.73 -4.44
CA PRO A 246 -1.59 17.61 -5.26
C PRO A 246 -1.32 17.00 -6.65
N SER A 247 -1.31 17.86 -7.67
CA SER A 247 -1.00 17.47 -9.06
C SER A 247 0.48 17.13 -9.29
N SER A 248 1.34 17.38 -8.31
CA SER A 248 2.75 16.99 -8.32
C SER A 248 2.97 15.50 -8.07
N LEU A 249 1.92 14.77 -7.62
CA LEU A 249 2.01 13.34 -7.33
C LEU A 249 2.26 12.55 -8.62
N LYS A 250 3.28 11.69 -8.59
CA LYS A 250 3.71 10.81 -9.68
C LYS A 250 3.62 9.34 -9.33
N ARG A 251 3.84 8.97 -8.07
CA ARG A 251 3.85 7.58 -7.62
C ARG A 251 2.88 7.39 -6.47
N PHE A 252 2.05 6.36 -6.56
CA PHE A 252 1.04 6.08 -5.55
C PHE A 252 1.00 4.60 -5.21
N ARG A 253 1.17 4.30 -3.92
CA ARG A 253 0.97 2.99 -3.31
C ARG A 253 -0.15 3.06 -2.27
N LEU A 254 -1.15 2.20 -2.39
CA LEU A 254 -2.22 2.03 -1.42
C LEU A 254 -2.35 0.57 -1.05
N ASP A 255 -2.20 0.27 0.23
CA ASP A 255 -2.52 -1.05 0.79
C ASP A 255 -3.77 -0.92 1.66
N CYS A 256 -4.87 -1.54 1.25
CA CYS A 256 -6.12 -1.56 2.02
C CYS A 256 -6.24 -2.92 2.73
N LEU A 257 -5.65 -3.02 3.91
CA LEU A 257 -5.70 -4.24 4.72
C LEU A 257 -7.16 -4.58 5.05
N ARG A 258 -7.68 -5.59 4.36
CA ARG A 258 -9.05 -6.07 4.48
C ARG A 258 -9.13 -7.26 5.43
N ASP A 259 -10.32 -7.51 5.96
CA ASP A 259 -10.62 -8.86 6.39
C ASP A 259 -10.67 -9.74 5.13
N PRO A 260 -10.00 -10.90 5.11
CA PRO A 260 -10.28 -11.93 4.12
C PRO A 260 -11.78 -12.08 3.93
N ALA A 261 -12.19 -12.18 2.68
CA ALA A 261 -13.60 -12.32 2.38
C ALA A 261 -14.04 -13.65 2.99
N CYS A 262 -14.67 -13.62 4.17
CA CYS A 262 -15.18 -14.84 4.77
C CYS A 262 -16.19 -15.43 3.78
N ASP A 263 -15.94 -16.66 3.34
CA ASP A 263 -16.80 -17.49 2.48
C ASP A 263 -18.16 -17.83 3.10
N GLY A 264 -18.57 -17.08 4.14
CA GLY A 264 -19.79 -17.25 4.89
C GLY A 264 -21.02 -17.19 3.99
N LYS A 265 -22.09 -17.85 4.47
CA LYS A 265 -23.39 -18.05 3.79
C LYS A 265 -24.16 -16.75 3.43
N GLY A 266 -23.55 -15.57 3.53
CA GLY A 266 -24.18 -14.28 3.23
C GLY A 266 -23.82 -13.74 1.85
N PRO A 267 -24.73 -13.02 1.18
CA PRO A 267 -24.41 -12.31 -0.05
C PRO A 267 -23.32 -11.24 0.21
N LEU A 268 -22.47 -10.99 -0.78
CA LEU A 268 -21.58 -9.83 -0.74
C LEU A 268 -22.39 -8.57 -0.53
N ARG A 269 -21.91 -7.71 0.35
CA ARG A 269 -22.50 -6.39 0.51
C ARG A 269 -22.20 -5.56 -0.74
N LYS A 270 -23.25 -5.04 -1.34
CA LYS A 270 -23.17 -4.02 -2.39
C LYS A 270 -22.78 -2.69 -1.77
N LEU A 271 -21.63 -2.15 -2.17
CA LEU A 271 -21.12 -0.83 -1.77
C LEU A 271 -21.64 0.28 -2.69
N SER A 272 -21.89 -0.05 -3.95
CA SER A 272 -22.32 0.91 -4.98
C SER A 272 -23.09 0.22 -6.10
N GLU A 273 -23.79 1.02 -6.92
CA GLU A 273 -24.34 0.52 -8.18
C GLU A 273 -23.21 0.19 -9.18
N PRO A 274 -23.40 -0.79 -10.09
CA PRO A 274 -22.40 -1.10 -11.11
C PRO A 274 -21.95 0.14 -11.89
N GLY A 275 -20.64 0.39 -11.94
CA GLY A 275 -20.06 1.53 -12.64
C GLY A 275 -20.14 2.87 -11.90
N ALA A 276 -20.67 2.89 -10.68
CA ALA A 276 -20.89 4.10 -9.89
C ALA A 276 -20.04 4.18 -8.61
N ASP A 277 -19.05 3.29 -8.43
CA ASP A 277 -18.21 3.29 -7.24
C ASP A 277 -17.34 4.55 -7.15
N SER A 278 -17.56 5.35 -6.11
CA SER A 278 -16.90 6.66 -5.99
C SER A 278 -15.38 6.55 -5.83
N LEU A 279 -14.89 5.53 -5.12
CA LEU A 279 -13.45 5.32 -4.95
C LEU A 279 -12.78 4.89 -6.26
N SER A 280 -13.36 3.92 -6.98
CA SER A 280 -12.86 3.49 -8.29
C SER A 280 -12.80 4.65 -9.28
N LEU A 281 -13.85 5.50 -9.31
CA LEU A 281 -13.88 6.70 -10.15
C LEU A 281 -12.86 7.77 -9.74
N ALA A 282 -12.62 7.94 -8.44
CA ALA A 282 -11.60 8.88 -7.94
C ALA A 282 -10.19 8.40 -8.30
N LEU A 283 -9.92 7.10 -8.10
CA LEU A 283 -8.66 6.47 -8.49
C LEU A 283 -8.44 6.53 -10.01
N HIS A 284 -9.49 6.29 -10.81
CA HIS A 284 -9.43 6.45 -12.27
C HIS A 284 -8.90 7.84 -12.68
N ARG A 285 -9.40 8.90 -12.05
CA ARG A 285 -8.94 10.27 -12.33
C ARG A 285 -7.53 10.50 -11.84
N LEU A 286 -7.20 10.02 -10.63
CA LEU A 286 -5.86 10.19 -10.06
C LEU A 286 -4.80 9.50 -10.94
N THR A 287 -5.03 8.28 -11.40
CA THR A 287 -4.03 7.53 -12.16
C THR A 287 -3.62 8.20 -13.47
N GLN A 288 -4.48 9.04 -14.07
CA GLN A 288 -4.18 9.75 -15.31
C GLN A 288 -2.98 10.70 -15.22
N GLN A 289 -2.65 11.21 -14.04
CA GLN A 289 -1.44 12.04 -13.84
C GLN A 289 -0.21 11.25 -13.39
N LEU A 290 -0.35 9.99 -12.99
CA LEU A 290 0.72 9.21 -12.36
C LEU A 290 1.68 8.56 -13.37
N GLU A 291 2.85 8.20 -12.87
CA GLU A 291 3.90 7.41 -13.51
C GLU A 291 3.86 5.94 -13.06
N THR A 292 3.55 5.68 -11.79
CA THR A 292 3.41 4.34 -11.22
C THR A 292 2.25 4.23 -10.23
N VAL A 293 1.57 3.08 -10.23
CA VAL A 293 0.45 2.76 -9.34
C VAL A 293 0.64 1.36 -8.76
N ASP A 294 0.57 1.22 -7.44
CA ASP A 294 0.49 -0.05 -6.71
C ASP A 294 -0.73 -0.03 -5.80
N LEU A 295 -1.73 -0.86 -6.08
CA LEU A 295 -2.93 -1.01 -5.25
C LEU A 295 -2.96 -2.44 -4.71
N THR A 296 -2.88 -2.60 -3.39
CA THR A 296 -2.96 -3.91 -2.72
C THR A 296 -4.22 -4.04 -1.89
N SER A 297 -4.90 -5.18 -2.02
CA SER A 297 -6.12 -5.53 -1.29
C SER A 297 -7.28 -4.53 -1.47
N VAL A 298 -7.29 -3.79 -2.58
CA VAL A 298 -8.34 -2.79 -2.88
C VAL A 298 -9.48 -3.44 -3.65
N MET A 299 -10.72 -3.25 -3.19
CA MET A 299 -11.91 -3.61 -3.95
C MET A 299 -12.17 -2.57 -5.04
N VAL A 300 -11.99 -2.94 -6.31
CA VAL A 300 -12.18 -2.07 -7.48
C VAL A 300 -13.15 -2.69 -8.49
N GLY A 301 -13.91 -1.85 -9.18
CA GLY A 301 -14.74 -2.26 -10.31
C GLY A 301 -14.10 -1.91 -11.67
N PRO A 302 -14.67 -2.39 -12.80
CA PRO A 302 -14.20 -2.03 -14.15
C PRO A 302 -14.09 -0.51 -14.39
N GLU A 303 -14.91 0.30 -13.71
CA GLU A 303 -14.88 1.77 -13.77
C GLU A 303 -13.59 2.41 -13.25
N PHE A 304 -12.75 1.67 -12.52
CA PHE A 304 -11.39 2.10 -12.18
C PHE A 304 -10.54 2.28 -13.46
N PHE A 305 -10.64 1.33 -14.38
CA PHE A 305 -9.91 1.39 -15.65
C PHE A 305 -10.67 2.19 -16.70
N TRP A 306 -11.95 1.88 -16.93
CA TRP A 306 -12.73 2.46 -18.02
C TRP A 306 -14.17 2.77 -17.60
N PRO A 307 -14.43 3.95 -16.99
CA PRO A 307 -15.77 4.35 -16.59
C PRO A 307 -16.65 4.72 -17.78
N ALA A 308 -17.97 4.68 -17.60
CA ALA A 308 -18.93 5.01 -18.67
C ALA A 308 -18.76 6.44 -19.22
N CYS A 309 -18.24 7.38 -18.43
CA CYS A 309 -17.94 8.74 -18.88
C CYS A 309 -16.69 8.83 -19.75
N ALA A 310 -15.78 7.86 -19.73
CA ALA A 310 -14.54 7.88 -20.52
C ALA A 310 -14.81 7.93 -22.03
N ASN A 311 -15.95 7.42 -22.49
CA ASN A 311 -16.36 7.52 -23.89
C ASN A 311 -16.76 8.95 -24.32
N LYS A 312 -16.95 9.87 -23.36
CA LYS A 312 -17.38 11.26 -23.58
C LYS A 312 -16.26 12.28 -23.32
N THR A 313 -15.18 11.88 -22.66
CA THR A 313 -14.05 12.74 -22.28
C THR A 313 -12.77 12.19 -22.85
N ILE A 314 -11.83 13.08 -23.24
CA ILE A 314 -10.48 12.65 -23.62
C ILE A 314 -9.81 12.10 -22.37
N THR A 315 -9.67 10.77 -22.33
CA THR A 315 -9.08 10.04 -21.20
C THR A 315 -7.72 9.53 -21.66
N CYS A 316 -6.65 9.93 -20.99
CA CYS A 316 -5.30 9.50 -21.35
C CYS A 316 -4.37 9.46 -20.13
N TRP A 317 -3.36 8.61 -20.23
CA TRP A 317 -2.34 8.40 -19.20
C TRP A 317 -0.96 8.67 -19.80
N PRO A 318 -0.58 9.94 -20.00
CA PRO A 318 0.59 10.30 -20.80
C PRO A 318 1.92 9.83 -20.19
N ASN A 319 1.97 9.66 -18.87
CA ASN A 319 3.20 9.35 -18.13
C ASN A 319 3.20 7.96 -17.49
N LEU A 320 2.07 7.26 -17.46
CA LEU A 320 1.94 6.02 -16.71
C LEU A 320 2.74 4.90 -17.35
N THR A 321 3.66 4.32 -16.58
CA THR A 321 4.57 3.26 -17.03
C THR A 321 4.26 1.92 -16.39
N THR A 322 3.76 1.93 -15.15
CA THR A 322 3.57 0.70 -14.36
C THR A 322 2.25 0.77 -13.60
N ILE A 323 1.45 -0.28 -13.73
CA ILE A 323 0.27 -0.54 -12.90
C ILE A 323 0.43 -1.92 -12.27
N ASP A 324 0.35 -2.01 -10.94
CA ASP A 324 0.23 -3.26 -10.19
C ASP A 324 -1.04 -3.16 -9.32
N VAL A 325 -2.01 -4.05 -9.54
CA VAL A 325 -3.27 -4.06 -8.80
C VAL A 325 -3.53 -5.47 -8.27
N ARG A 326 -3.39 -5.64 -6.97
CA ARG A 326 -3.92 -6.79 -6.24
C ARG A 326 -5.35 -6.48 -5.79
N TYR A 327 -6.32 -6.92 -6.57
CA TYR A 327 -7.74 -6.61 -6.36
C TYR A 327 -8.44 -7.66 -5.50
N ALA A 328 -9.44 -7.24 -4.72
CA ALA A 328 -10.30 -8.17 -4.00
C ALA A 328 -11.09 -9.07 -4.98
N PRO A 329 -11.43 -10.32 -4.64
CA PRO A 329 -12.12 -11.29 -5.53
C PRO A 329 -13.58 -10.95 -5.83
N ALA A 330 -13.97 -9.70 -5.61
CA ALA A 330 -15.32 -9.18 -5.74
C ALA A 330 -15.28 -7.70 -6.15
N THR A 331 -16.32 -7.25 -6.84
CA THR A 331 -16.50 -5.85 -7.21
C THR A 331 -17.25 -5.07 -6.11
N PRO A 332 -17.12 -3.73 -6.08
CA PRO A 332 -17.94 -2.88 -5.21
C PRO A 332 -19.46 -3.04 -5.41
N SER A 333 -19.89 -3.49 -6.60
CA SER A 333 -21.31 -3.78 -6.88
C SER A 333 -21.82 -5.08 -6.27
N GLY A 334 -20.98 -5.82 -5.52
CA GLY A 334 -21.35 -7.08 -4.88
C GLY A 334 -21.28 -8.29 -5.81
N THR A 335 -20.58 -8.19 -6.94
CA THR A 335 -20.39 -9.30 -7.88
C THR A 335 -19.10 -10.05 -7.56
N TRP A 336 -19.18 -11.38 -7.38
CA TRP A 336 -17.99 -12.22 -7.27
C TRP A 336 -17.31 -12.39 -8.62
N LEU A 337 -16.00 -12.20 -8.68
CA LEU A 337 -15.19 -12.48 -9.87
C LEU A 337 -14.79 -13.97 -9.96
N PHE A 338 -14.94 -14.68 -8.84
CA PHE A 338 -14.58 -16.09 -8.69
C PHE A 338 -15.73 -16.91 -8.08
N GLU A 339 -15.86 -18.13 -8.57
CA GLU A 339 -16.73 -19.18 -8.07
C GLU A 339 -15.96 -20.15 -7.18
N ARG A 340 -16.71 -20.94 -6.41
CA ARG A 340 -16.14 -22.05 -5.66
C ARG A 340 -15.59 -23.07 -6.64
N ASP A 341 -14.36 -23.48 -6.43
CA ASP A 341 -13.70 -24.45 -7.30
C ASP A 341 -13.99 -25.88 -6.80
N PRO A 342 -14.62 -26.73 -7.62
CA PRO A 342 -14.87 -28.14 -7.28
C PRO A 342 -13.61 -28.93 -6.95
N LYS A 343 -12.44 -28.53 -7.51
CA LYS A 343 -11.13 -29.14 -7.25
C LYS A 343 -10.83 -29.31 -5.76
N TYR A 344 -11.22 -28.32 -4.97
CA TYR A 344 -10.90 -28.27 -3.54
C TYR A 344 -12.06 -28.76 -2.67
N GLN A 345 -13.10 -29.37 -3.23
CA GLN A 345 -14.15 -30.02 -2.43
C GLN A 345 -13.60 -31.32 -1.84
N GLY A 346 -13.23 -31.30 -0.56
CA GLY A 346 -12.81 -32.49 0.17
C GLY A 346 -14.01 -33.35 0.60
N GLU A 347 -13.84 -34.68 0.54
CA GLU A 347 -14.64 -35.66 1.30
C GLU A 347 -14.14 -35.69 2.75
N ASP A 348 -14.43 -34.66 3.56
CA ASP A 348 -14.05 -34.67 4.98
C ASP A 348 -15.31 -34.72 5.87
N ASP A 349 -15.66 -35.94 6.31
CA ASP A 349 -16.74 -36.27 7.26
C ASP A 349 -16.37 -35.90 8.73
N GLY A 350 -15.61 -34.82 8.92
CA GLY A 350 -15.19 -34.32 10.22
C GLY A 350 -16.08 -33.19 10.73
N PRO A 351 -16.62 -33.24 11.96
CA PRO A 351 -17.42 -32.16 12.50
C PRO A 351 -16.49 -31.05 13.01
N SER A 352 -16.10 -30.07 12.17
CA SER A 352 -15.74 -28.68 12.62
C SER A 352 -15.18 -27.69 11.58
N ILE A 353 -15.13 -27.97 10.27
CA ILE A 353 -14.82 -26.92 9.26
C ILE A 353 -15.84 -26.95 8.10
N GLU A 354 -17.13 -26.97 8.43
CA GLU A 354 -18.19 -26.87 7.42
C GLU A 354 -18.22 -25.45 6.81
N ASN A 355 -17.82 -25.34 5.52
CA ASN A 355 -18.07 -24.25 4.55
C ASN A 355 -16.95 -23.24 4.21
N SER A 356 -15.67 -23.55 4.40
CA SER A 356 -14.56 -22.65 4.01
C SER A 356 -13.92 -22.99 2.66
N TYR A 357 -14.71 -23.39 1.65
CA TYR A 357 -14.14 -23.62 0.32
C TYR A 357 -13.89 -22.29 -0.40
N PRO A 358 -12.65 -22.01 -0.79
CA PRO A 358 -12.27 -20.73 -1.37
C PRO A 358 -12.89 -20.57 -2.76
N ARG A 359 -13.27 -19.34 -3.09
CA ARG A 359 -13.67 -18.97 -4.44
C ARG A 359 -12.43 -18.75 -5.29
N THR A 360 -11.92 -19.78 -5.96
CA THR A 360 -10.70 -19.72 -6.78
C THR A 360 -10.94 -19.87 -8.28
N LYS A 361 -12.13 -20.32 -8.71
CA LYS A 361 -12.44 -20.55 -10.12
C LYS A 361 -12.87 -19.23 -10.81
N PRO A 362 -12.13 -18.70 -11.79
CA PRO A 362 -12.53 -17.49 -12.50
C PRO A 362 -13.89 -17.68 -13.19
N ASN A 363 -14.76 -16.66 -13.16
CA ASN A 363 -16.03 -16.66 -13.88
C ASN A 363 -16.08 -15.57 -14.97
N GLU A 364 -17.17 -15.54 -15.75
CA GLU A 364 -17.31 -14.62 -16.89
C GLU A 364 -17.24 -13.13 -16.51
N SER A 365 -17.60 -12.78 -15.27
CA SER A 365 -17.58 -11.39 -14.78
C SER A 365 -16.17 -10.79 -14.81
N LEU A 366 -15.14 -11.64 -14.72
CA LEU A 366 -13.75 -11.22 -14.75
C LEU A 366 -13.34 -10.65 -16.13
N ASN A 367 -13.99 -11.10 -17.21
CA ASN A 367 -13.72 -10.55 -18.55
C ASN A 367 -14.02 -9.06 -18.64
N GLY A 368 -15.06 -8.58 -17.95
CA GLY A 368 -15.39 -7.15 -17.90
C GLY A 368 -14.27 -6.29 -17.31
N LEU A 369 -13.54 -6.82 -16.32
CA LEU A 369 -12.38 -6.15 -15.75
C LEU A 369 -11.23 -6.07 -16.76
N TYR A 370 -10.94 -7.18 -17.46
CA TYR A 370 -9.86 -7.22 -18.47
C TYR A 370 -10.14 -6.39 -19.71
N VAL A 371 -11.40 -6.34 -20.16
CA VAL A 371 -11.82 -5.44 -21.24
C VAL A 371 -11.61 -3.98 -20.83
N ALA A 372 -12.02 -3.59 -19.62
CA ALA A 372 -11.83 -2.23 -19.13
C ALA A 372 -10.34 -1.88 -18.99
N ALA A 373 -9.53 -2.78 -18.43
CA ALA A 373 -8.08 -2.60 -18.30
C ALA A 373 -7.40 -2.45 -19.66
N GLY A 374 -7.74 -3.29 -20.63
CA GLY A 374 -7.19 -3.21 -21.98
C GLY A 374 -7.61 -1.92 -22.71
N ARG A 375 -8.86 -1.47 -22.56
CA ARG A 375 -9.31 -0.17 -23.12
C ARG A 375 -8.53 0.99 -22.53
N ALA A 376 -8.26 0.97 -21.22
CA ALA A 376 -7.41 1.96 -20.58
C ALA A 376 -5.97 1.89 -21.12
N ALA A 377 -5.40 0.70 -21.23
CA ALA A 377 -4.04 0.47 -21.74
C ALA A 377 -3.84 1.00 -23.17
N GLN A 378 -4.88 0.99 -24.02
CA GLN A 378 -4.81 1.60 -25.35
C GLN A 378 -4.50 3.10 -25.31
N GLN A 379 -4.77 3.77 -24.19
CA GLN A 379 -4.55 5.21 -23.97
C GLN A 379 -3.33 5.48 -23.05
N MET A 380 -2.45 4.50 -22.88
CA MET A 380 -1.24 4.58 -22.04
C MET A 380 0.04 4.45 -22.90
N PRO A 381 0.45 5.49 -23.65
CA PRO A 381 1.54 5.40 -24.63
C PRO A 381 2.91 5.03 -24.05
N ARG A 382 3.09 5.15 -22.72
CA ARG A 382 4.35 4.83 -22.02
C ARG A 382 4.25 3.57 -21.16
N LEU A 383 3.14 2.82 -21.24
CA LEU A 383 2.95 1.62 -20.45
C LEU A 383 4.07 0.62 -20.75
N ARG A 384 4.76 0.18 -19.69
CA ARG A 384 5.76 -0.88 -19.73
C ARG A 384 5.14 -2.17 -19.24
N THR A 385 4.48 -2.10 -18.10
CA THR A 385 3.93 -3.29 -17.42
C THR A 385 2.58 -2.98 -16.78
N MET A 386 1.62 -3.88 -16.94
CA MET A 386 0.37 -3.90 -16.18
C MET A 386 0.19 -5.27 -15.54
N VAL A 387 0.06 -5.32 -14.21
CA VAL A 387 -0.17 -6.54 -13.43
C VAL A 387 -1.51 -6.43 -12.73
N LEU A 388 -2.36 -7.44 -12.89
CA LEU A 388 -3.65 -7.57 -12.20
C LEU A 388 -3.69 -8.92 -11.49
N GLN A 389 -3.70 -8.93 -10.17
CA GLN A 389 -3.68 -10.14 -9.36
C GLN A 389 -4.89 -10.20 -8.42
N ALA A 390 -5.54 -11.35 -8.32
CA ALA A 390 -6.58 -11.56 -7.34
C ALA A 390 -5.95 -11.80 -5.96
N ASP A 391 -6.36 -11.03 -4.96
CA ASP A 391 -5.97 -11.21 -3.57
C ASP A 391 -6.89 -12.26 -2.92
N MET A 392 -6.44 -13.51 -2.87
CA MET A 392 -7.27 -14.67 -2.49
C MET A 392 -7.06 -15.16 -1.04
N ALA A 393 -6.24 -14.47 -0.24
CA ALA A 393 -5.89 -14.93 1.10
C ALA A 393 -7.14 -15.12 1.99
N SER A 394 -7.27 -16.30 2.62
CA SER A 394 -8.40 -16.71 3.47
C SER A 394 -8.06 -16.61 4.98
N THR A 395 -9.07 -16.36 5.82
CA THR A 395 -8.93 -16.11 7.28
C THR A 395 -8.83 -17.40 8.09
N SER A 396 -7.63 -17.94 8.31
CA SER A 396 -7.26 -18.47 9.64
C SER A 396 -5.75 -18.71 9.73
N THR A 397 -5.15 -18.53 10.90
CA THR A 397 -3.69 -18.76 11.12
C THR A 397 -3.21 -20.19 10.88
N ARG A 398 -4.11 -21.18 10.79
CA ARG A 398 -3.76 -22.57 10.40
C ARG A 398 -3.98 -22.85 8.90
N VAL A 399 -4.77 -22.01 8.23
CA VAL A 399 -5.09 -22.10 6.80
C VAL A 399 -4.22 -21.14 5.99
N GLN A 400 -3.69 -20.08 6.61
CA GLN A 400 -2.71 -19.14 6.07
C GLN A 400 -1.49 -19.87 5.49
N GLU A 401 -0.95 -20.86 6.20
CA GLU A 401 0.20 -21.66 5.73
C GLU A 401 -0.12 -22.55 4.51
N ALA A 402 -1.40 -22.87 4.28
CA ALA A 402 -1.86 -23.65 3.12
C ALA A 402 -2.48 -22.78 2.00
N PHE A 403 -2.54 -21.45 2.19
CA PHE A 403 -3.18 -20.52 1.25
C PHE A 403 -2.28 -19.34 0.84
N ASP A 404 -1.24 -19.02 1.62
CA ASP A 404 -0.10 -18.21 1.17
C ASP A 404 0.64 -18.88 -0.02
N SER A 405 0.30 -20.13 -0.27
CA SER A 405 0.90 -21.05 -1.22
C SER A 405 0.07 -21.17 -2.52
N ILE A 406 -1.26 -21.01 -2.51
CA ILE A 406 -2.06 -21.16 -3.74
C ILE A 406 -1.81 -19.93 -4.63
N PRO A 407 -1.29 -20.07 -5.87
CA PRO A 407 -1.17 -18.93 -6.75
C PRO A 407 -2.56 -18.41 -7.05
N GLY A 408 -2.82 -17.19 -6.61
CA GLY A 408 -3.99 -16.46 -7.04
C GLY A 408 -4.01 -16.33 -8.57
N HIS A 409 -5.21 -16.15 -9.10
CA HIS A 409 -5.38 -15.74 -10.49
C HIS A 409 -4.62 -14.45 -10.75
N TRP A 410 -3.70 -14.41 -11.70
CA TRP A 410 -3.00 -13.19 -12.07
C TRP A 410 -2.84 -13.03 -13.58
N PHE A 411 -2.70 -11.77 -13.97
CA PHE A 411 -2.51 -11.32 -15.33
C PHE A 411 -1.34 -10.35 -15.40
N GLN A 412 -0.55 -10.44 -16.46
CA GLN A 412 0.45 -9.44 -16.79
C GLN A 412 0.51 -9.14 -18.27
N TYR A 413 0.55 -7.85 -18.59
CA TYR A 413 0.93 -7.35 -19.89
C TYR A 413 2.30 -6.68 -19.84
N THR A 414 3.18 -7.03 -20.78
CA THR A 414 4.49 -6.38 -20.99
C THR A 414 4.55 -5.81 -22.40
N SER A 415 4.77 -4.50 -22.53
CA SER A 415 4.72 -3.81 -23.84
C SER A 415 5.92 -4.10 -24.74
N SER A 416 7.11 -4.34 -24.17
CA SER A 416 8.33 -4.64 -24.93
C SER A 416 8.18 -5.91 -25.77
N SER A 417 7.52 -6.94 -25.25
CA SER A 417 7.22 -8.20 -25.96
C SER A 417 5.81 -8.26 -26.53
N ALA A 418 4.95 -7.25 -26.28
CA ALA A 418 3.50 -7.32 -26.48
C ALA A 418 2.91 -8.65 -26.03
N ARG A 419 3.31 -9.08 -24.83
CA ARG A 419 2.86 -10.35 -24.27
C ARG A 419 1.85 -10.10 -23.18
N ALA A 420 0.75 -10.85 -23.23
CA ALA A 420 -0.31 -10.87 -22.25
C ALA A 420 -0.38 -12.29 -21.67
N THR A 421 -0.01 -12.46 -20.40
CA THR A 421 0.03 -13.75 -19.71
C THR A 421 -1.08 -13.79 -18.67
N TRP A 422 -1.91 -14.84 -18.68
CA TRP A 422 -2.85 -15.18 -17.61
C TRP A 422 -2.40 -16.46 -16.95
N ILE A 423 -2.49 -16.49 -15.62
CA ILE A 423 -2.15 -17.65 -14.81
C ILE A 423 -3.30 -17.93 -13.85
N CYS A 424 -3.77 -19.17 -13.88
CA CYS A 424 -4.93 -19.62 -13.12
C CYS A 424 -4.68 -21.00 -12.49
N THR A 425 -5.37 -21.30 -11.38
CA THR A 425 -5.41 -22.66 -10.80
C THR A 425 -6.49 -23.55 -11.40
N SER A 426 -7.33 -22.99 -12.27
CA SER A 426 -8.46 -23.65 -12.93
C SER A 426 -8.65 -23.12 -14.35
N GLU A 427 -9.56 -23.73 -15.10
CA GLU A 427 -9.86 -23.35 -16.49
C GLU A 427 -10.46 -21.95 -16.59
N TYR A 428 -9.78 -21.10 -17.36
CA TYR A 428 -10.21 -19.75 -17.69
C TYR A 428 -10.01 -19.51 -19.18
N HIS A 429 -11.09 -19.22 -19.89
CA HIS A 429 -11.05 -18.86 -21.30
C HIS A 429 -11.34 -17.37 -21.45
N VAL A 430 -10.37 -16.64 -21.99
CA VAL A 430 -10.57 -15.23 -22.34
C VAL A 430 -11.58 -15.12 -23.49
N THR A 431 -12.52 -14.18 -23.40
CA THR A 431 -13.48 -13.95 -24.48
C THR A 431 -12.79 -13.34 -25.72
N PRO A 432 -13.40 -13.46 -26.91
CA PRO A 432 -12.89 -12.79 -28.12
C PRO A 432 -12.70 -11.29 -27.91
N GLU A 433 -13.59 -10.61 -27.18
CA GLU A 433 -13.48 -9.19 -26.88
C GLU A 433 -12.22 -8.85 -26.09
N VAL A 434 -11.85 -9.67 -25.08
CA VAL A 434 -10.60 -9.47 -24.33
C VAL A 434 -9.40 -9.55 -25.29
N ARG A 435 -9.36 -10.56 -26.16
CA ARG A 435 -8.28 -10.72 -27.15
C ARG A 435 -8.20 -9.51 -28.08
N GLU A 436 -9.33 -9.08 -28.66
CA GLU A 436 -9.40 -7.93 -29.57
C GLU A 436 -8.88 -6.63 -28.93
N VAL A 437 -9.26 -6.38 -27.67
CA VAL A 437 -8.84 -5.18 -26.95
C VAL A 437 -7.33 -5.19 -26.70
N TRP A 438 -6.75 -6.33 -26.30
CA TRP A 438 -5.31 -6.45 -26.04
C TRP A 438 -4.48 -6.50 -27.32
N ASP A 439 -5.01 -7.01 -28.43
CA ASP A 439 -4.42 -6.88 -29.76
C ASP A 439 -4.31 -5.39 -30.17
N ALA A 440 -5.34 -4.59 -29.88
CA ALA A 440 -5.28 -3.15 -30.13
C ALA A 440 -4.25 -2.45 -29.22
N VAL A 441 -4.07 -2.88 -27.96
CA VAL A 441 -2.99 -2.39 -27.09
C VAL A 441 -1.62 -2.67 -27.72
N ALA A 442 -1.38 -3.90 -28.18
CA ALA A 442 -0.13 -4.27 -28.83
C ALA A 442 0.15 -3.40 -30.07
N LYS A 443 -0.86 -3.14 -30.90
CA LYS A 443 -0.76 -2.24 -32.06
C LYS A 443 -0.37 -0.82 -31.66
N ASN A 444 -1.00 -0.26 -30.63
CA ASN A 444 -0.68 1.08 -30.13
C ASN A 444 0.76 1.18 -29.57
N HIS A 445 1.32 0.07 -29.09
CA HIS A 445 2.72 -0.02 -28.65
C HIS A 445 3.70 -0.46 -29.76
N GLY A 446 3.27 -0.44 -31.02
CA GLY A 446 4.14 -0.70 -32.18
C GLY A 446 4.39 -2.19 -32.48
N ARG A 447 3.51 -3.08 -32.03
CA ARG A 447 3.57 -4.53 -32.26
C ARG A 447 2.39 -4.99 -33.13
N GLY A 448 2.55 -6.06 -33.91
CA GLY A 448 1.53 -6.48 -34.88
C GLY A 448 0.27 -7.10 -34.23
N HIS A 449 0.48 -7.96 -33.25
CA HIS A 449 -0.54 -8.67 -32.47
C HIS A 449 -0.02 -8.91 -31.06
N VAL A 450 -0.92 -9.17 -30.11
CA VAL A 450 -0.56 -9.57 -28.76
C VAL A 450 -0.23 -11.07 -28.74
N LYS A 451 0.87 -11.45 -28.08
CA LYS A 451 1.14 -12.86 -27.76
C LYS A 451 0.35 -13.20 -26.50
N ILE A 452 -0.69 -14.02 -26.63
CA ILE A 452 -1.46 -14.50 -25.47
C ILE A 452 -0.85 -15.80 -24.97
N GLU A 453 -0.55 -15.83 -23.68
CA GLU A 453 -0.19 -17.05 -22.96
C GLU A 453 -1.19 -17.24 -21.84
N ASN A 454 -2.09 -18.19 -21.99
CA ASN A 454 -2.99 -18.58 -20.93
C ASN A 454 -2.49 -19.89 -20.34
N LEU A 455 -2.11 -19.86 -19.07
CA LEU A 455 -1.47 -20.96 -18.36
C LEU A 455 -2.32 -21.40 -17.16
N GLY A 456 -2.55 -22.70 -17.05
CA GLY A 456 -3.13 -23.35 -15.87
C GLY A 456 -2.08 -24.20 -15.14
N PHE A 457 -2.30 -24.52 -13.87
CA PHE A 457 -1.47 -25.49 -13.13
C PHE A 457 -2.17 -26.83 -12.97
N ARG A 458 -1.46 -27.94 -13.25
CA ARG A 458 -1.96 -29.31 -13.04
C ARG A 458 -1.94 -29.74 -11.58
N HIS A 459 -1.04 -29.20 -10.78
CA HIS A 459 -0.85 -29.51 -9.36
C HIS A 459 -1.16 -28.29 -8.50
N ASP A 460 -1.33 -28.51 -7.19
CA ASP A 460 -1.39 -27.39 -6.24
C ASP A 460 -0.10 -26.62 -6.32
N ALA A 461 -0.23 -25.38 -6.74
CA ALA A 461 0.92 -24.52 -6.93
C ALA A 461 1.40 -23.89 -5.61
N ASP A 462 1.03 -24.54 -4.50
CA ASP A 462 1.51 -24.32 -3.15
C ASP A 462 3.04 -24.36 -3.04
N GLU A 463 3.70 -25.07 -3.96
CA GLU A 463 5.15 -25.21 -4.01
C GLU A 463 5.86 -24.02 -4.70
N MET A 464 5.14 -23.06 -5.29
CA MET A 464 5.68 -21.99 -6.14
C MET A 464 6.26 -20.77 -5.40
N GLY A 465 6.58 -20.89 -4.10
CA GLY A 465 7.16 -19.87 -3.21
C GLY A 465 7.28 -18.47 -3.83
N GLY A 466 6.38 -17.54 -3.49
CA GLY A 466 6.13 -16.28 -4.21
C GLY A 466 7.36 -15.59 -4.83
N HIS A 467 7.65 -15.88 -6.09
CA HIS A 467 8.84 -15.34 -6.76
C HIS A 467 8.54 -14.84 -8.18
N LYS A 468 8.62 -13.50 -8.35
CA LYS A 468 8.75 -12.81 -9.64
C LYS A 468 10.09 -13.10 -10.36
N SER A 469 11.01 -13.89 -9.78
CA SER A 469 12.39 -14.07 -10.29
C SER A 469 12.53 -14.98 -11.51
N PHE A 470 11.52 -15.81 -11.83
CA PHE A 470 11.57 -16.77 -12.95
C PHE A 470 10.75 -16.32 -14.17
N TYR A 471 10.08 -15.17 -14.10
CA TYR A 471 9.37 -14.58 -15.22
C TYR A 471 10.28 -13.58 -15.95
N SER A 472 10.66 -13.88 -17.18
CA SER A 472 11.39 -12.95 -18.04
C SER A 472 10.41 -12.17 -18.91
N ASP A 473 10.47 -10.84 -18.90
CA ASP A 473 9.69 -9.97 -19.80
C ASP A 473 9.86 -10.30 -21.30
N GLU A 474 10.99 -10.89 -21.68
CA GLU A 474 11.29 -11.29 -23.06
C GLU A 474 10.83 -12.72 -23.37
N VAL A 475 11.07 -13.66 -22.46
CA VAL A 475 10.96 -15.11 -22.76
C VAL A 475 9.73 -15.76 -22.12
N GLY A 476 9.23 -15.21 -21.01
CA GLY A 476 8.05 -15.67 -20.28
C GLY A 476 8.49 -16.54 -19.12
N PHE A 477 7.64 -17.49 -18.73
CA PHE A 477 8.10 -18.63 -17.95
C PHE A 477 8.98 -19.50 -18.84
N ASP A 478 10.15 -19.87 -18.32
CA ASP A 478 10.98 -20.84 -19.01
C ASP A 478 10.28 -22.23 -19.05
N GLU A 479 10.67 -23.06 -20.01
CA GLU A 479 10.04 -24.37 -20.21
C GLU A 479 10.34 -25.36 -19.08
N GLU A 480 11.44 -25.16 -18.35
CA GLU A 480 11.80 -25.97 -17.19
C GLU A 480 10.84 -25.70 -16.04
N PHE A 481 10.56 -24.43 -15.76
CA PHE A 481 9.54 -23.96 -14.81
C PHE A 481 8.16 -24.48 -15.18
N LYS A 482 7.74 -24.34 -16.45
CA LYS A 482 6.44 -24.87 -16.90
C LYS A 482 6.32 -26.37 -16.65
N LYS A 483 7.40 -27.11 -16.85
CA LYS A 483 7.44 -28.55 -16.62
C LYS A 483 7.48 -28.89 -15.13
N GLU A 484 8.29 -28.19 -14.35
CA GLU A 484 8.47 -28.36 -12.91
C GLU A 484 7.15 -28.15 -12.17
N TYR A 485 6.45 -27.06 -12.47
CA TYR A 485 5.20 -26.70 -11.79
C TYR A 485 3.94 -27.17 -12.53
N GLY A 486 4.10 -28.01 -13.56
CA GLY A 486 2.99 -28.62 -14.29
C GLY A 486 2.08 -27.59 -14.97
N CYS A 487 2.63 -26.49 -15.48
CA CYS A 487 1.90 -25.54 -16.31
C CYS A 487 1.39 -26.22 -17.58
N PHE A 488 0.20 -25.85 -18.03
CA PHE A 488 -0.34 -26.27 -19.32
C PHE A 488 -1.00 -25.10 -20.04
N SER A 489 -0.95 -25.11 -21.37
CA SER A 489 -1.54 -24.06 -22.21
C SER A 489 -2.93 -24.47 -22.70
N TRP A 490 -3.87 -23.54 -22.60
CA TRP A 490 -5.26 -23.73 -23.05
C TRP A 490 -5.45 -23.57 -24.56
N ASP A 491 -4.43 -23.06 -25.27
CA ASP A 491 -4.43 -22.83 -26.73
C ASP A 491 -3.73 -23.97 -27.50
N SER A 492 -3.47 -25.13 -26.85
CA SER A 492 -2.75 -26.30 -27.43
C SER A 492 -3.64 -27.30 -28.15
#